data_AF-A0A2V8DXV8-F1
#
_entry.id   AF-A0A2V8DXV8-F1
#
_cell.length_a   1.000
_cell.length_b   1.000
_cell.length_c   1.000
_cell.angle_alpha   90.00
_cell.angle_beta   90.00
_cell.angle_gamma   90.00
#
_symmetry.space_group_name_H-M   'P 1'
#
loop_
_entity.id
_entity.type
_entity.pdbx_description
1 polymer ?
#
loop_
_entity_poly.entity_id
_entity_poly.type
_entity_poly.pdbx_seq_one_letter_code
_entity_poly.pdbx_strand_id
1 'polypeptide(L)' 'MQEDPAPRTVAVPPDLAAALRSAPRAKAFFETLAHTYRREYVQWIEGAKGQDTRRDRVARAVTLLEQEKKTR' A
#
# COMPACT_ATOMS: atom_id res chain seq x y z
N MET A 1 -2.44 -14.58 -21.87
CA MET A 1 -2.36 -15.03 -20.48
C MET A 1 -3.22 -14.07 -19.68
N GLN A 2 -4.25 -14.60 -19.03
CA GLN A 2 -5.40 -13.84 -18.51
C GLN A 2 -5.00 -12.77 -17.50
N GLU A 3 -5.49 -11.56 -17.75
CA GLU A 3 -5.61 -10.51 -16.76
C GLU A 3 -6.85 -10.85 -15.92
N ASP A 4 -6.64 -11.25 -14.67
CA ASP A 4 -7.72 -11.42 -13.68
C ASP A 4 -7.83 -10.13 -12.83
N PRO A 5 -8.61 -9.11 -13.24
CA PRO A 5 -8.88 -7.93 -12.42
C PRO A 5 -10.00 -8.23 -11.41
N ALA A 6 -9.94 -9.35 -10.70
CA ALA A 6 -10.77 -9.51 -9.52
C ALA A 6 -10.04 -8.81 -8.36
N PRO A 7 -10.54 -7.69 -7.81
CA PRO A 7 -9.94 -7.05 -6.66
C PRO A 7 -10.09 -8.02 -5.50
N ARG A 8 -9.07 -8.85 -5.28
CA ARG A 8 -8.88 -9.53 -4.01
C ARG A 8 -8.52 -8.41 -3.05
N THR A 9 -9.58 -7.80 -2.50
CA THR A 9 -9.56 -6.58 -1.70
C THR A 9 -8.76 -6.87 -0.45
N VAL A 10 -7.43 -6.70 -0.53
CA VAL A 10 -6.63 -6.53 0.67
C VAL A 10 -7.29 -5.37 1.41
N ALA A 11 -7.65 -5.56 2.67
CA ALA A 11 -8.29 -4.53 3.47
C ALA A 11 -7.28 -3.38 3.64
N VAL A 12 -7.30 -2.43 2.70
CA VAL A 12 -6.40 -1.27 2.73
C VAL A 12 -6.88 -0.41 3.89
N PRO A 13 -6.02 -0.16 4.91
CA PRO A 13 -6.42 0.66 6.03
C PRO A 13 -6.73 2.08 5.54
N PRO A 14 -7.69 2.77 6.18
CA PRO A 14 -8.11 4.10 5.76
C PRO A 14 -6.94 5.10 5.72
N ASP A 15 -5.94 4.92 6.60
CA ASP A 15 -4.70 5.70 6.58
C ASP A 15 -3.94 5.56 5.26
N LEU A 16 -3.72 4.33 4.78
CA LEU A 16 -3.03 4.06 3.52
C LEU A 16 -3.85 4.54 2.32
N ALA A 17 -5.16 4.32 2.33
CA ALA A 17 -6.05 4.80 1.27
C ALA A 17 -6.08 6.35 1.19
N ALA A 18 -6.02 7.05 2.32
CA ALA A 18 -5.90 8.51 2.34
C ALA A 18 -4.57 8.99 1.73
N ALA A 19 -3.46 8.34 2.06
CA ALA A 19 -2.15 8.72 1.52
C ALA A 19 -2.02 8.39 0.02
N LEU A 20 -2.53 7.24 -0.43
CA LEU A 20 -2.58 6.88 -1.85
C LEU A 20 -3.46 7.84 -2.67
N ARG A 21 -4.52 8.41 -2.07
CA ARG A 21 -5.32 9.46 -2.74
C ARG A 21 -4.52 10.74 -3.01
N SER A 22 -3.55 11.06 -2.17
CA SER A 22 -2.65 12.20 -2.36
C SER A 22 -1.51 11.92 -3.34
N ALA A 23 -1.25 10.64 -3.66
CA ALA A 23 -0.15 10.20 -4.51
C ALA A 23 -0.66 9.24 -5.61
N PRO A 24 -1.20 9.78 -6.72
CA PRO A 24 -1.77 8.96 -7.80
C PRO A 24 -0.75 8.00 -8.44
N ARG A 25 0.53 8.37 -8.45
CA ARG A 25 1.61 7.52 -8.97
C ARG A 25 1.83 6.27 -8.10
N ALA A 26 1.90 6.44 -6.78
CA ALA A 26 1.94 5.31 -5.86
C ALA A 26 0.67 4.45 -5.93
N LYS A 27 -0.51 5.08 -6.07
CA LYS A 27 -1.78 4.37 -6.21
C LYS A 27 -1.77 3.45 -7.44
N ALA A 28 -1.38 3.98 -8.60
CA ALA A 28 -1.29 3.20 -9.83
C ALA A 28 -0.32 2.01 -9.67
N PHE A 29 0.88 2.25 -9.12
CA PHE A 29 1.83 1.16 -8.87
C PHE A 29 1.27 0.13 -7.86
N PHE A 30 0.67 0.57 -6.76
CA PHE A 30 0.05 -0.30 -5.76
C PHE A 30 -1.07 -1.17 -6.33
N GLU A 31 -1.85 -0.63 -7.27
CA GLU A 31 -2.90 -1.38 -7.99
C GLU A 31 -2.31 -2.45 -8.91
N THR A 32 -1.11 -2.23 -9.48
CA THR A 32 -0.39 -3.25 -10.27
C THR A 32 0.29 -4.33 -9.41
N LEU A 33 0.47 -4.10 -8.11
CA LEU A 33 1.14 -5.07 -7.23
C LEU A 33 0.29 -6.33 -6.98
N ALA A 34 0.98 -7.47 -6.87
CA ALA A 34 0.35 -8.71 -6.43
C ALA A 34 -0.23 -8.59 -5.02
N HIS A 35 -1.23 -9.44 -4.72
CA HIS A 35 -1.93 -9.42 -3.44
C HIS A 35 -1.00 -9.61 -2.22
N THR A 36 0.08 -10.39 -2.37
CA THR A 36 1.08 -10.63 -1.31
C THR A 36 1.76 -9.32 -0.88
N TYR A 37 2.30 -8.56 -1.83
CA TYR A 37 2.97 -7.28 -1.52
C TYR A 37 2.02 -6.27 -0.89
N ARG A 38 0.78 -6.20 -1.40
CA ARG A 38 -0.25 -5.34 -0.80
C ARG A 38 -0.54 -5.73 0.64
N ARG A 39 -0.65 -7.03 0.95
CA ARG A 39 -0.82 -7.54 2.31
C ARG A 39 0.37 -7.22 3.20
N GLU A 40 1.60 -7.35 2.71
CA GLU A 40 2.80 -7.04 3.48
C GLU A 40 2.83 -5.56 3.91
N TYR A 41 2.55 -4.64 2.99
CA TYR A 41 2.42 -3.22 3.32
C TYR A 41 1.34 -2.98 4.37
N VAL A 42 0.16 -3.60 4.21
CA VAL A 42 -0.94 -3.48 5.17
C VAL A 42 -0.53 -4.01 6.54
N GLN A 43 0.01 -5.22 6.63
CA GLN A 43 0.46 -5.80 7.90
C GLN A 43 1.57 -4.97 8.56
N TRP A 44 2.48 -4.40 7.77
CA TRP A 44 3.53 -3.52 8.28
C TRP A 44 2.94 -2.24 8.87
N ILE A 45 1.92 -1.67 8.25
CA ILE A 45 1.23 -0.46 8.74
C ILE A 45 0.37 -0.79 9.96
N GLU A 46 -0.38 -1.90 9.92
CA GLU A 46 -1.24 -2.34 11.01
C GLU A 46 -0.45 -2.76 12.26
N GLY A 47 0.74 -3.33 12.08
CA GLY A 47 1.66 -3.68 13.16
C GLY A 47 2.26 -2.48 13.90
N ALA A 48 1.96 -1.24 13.51
CA ALA A 48 2.34 -0.06 14.28
C ALA A 48 1.43 0.10 15.50
N LYS A 49 2.01 0.06 16.71
CA LYS A 49 1.28 0.23 17.98
C LYS A 49 0.75 1.66 18.18
N GLY A 50 1.39 2.66 17.59
CA GLY A 50 1.00 4.07 17.66
C GLY A 50 0.39 4.57 16.35
N GLN A 51 -0.64 5.41 16.45
CA GLN A 51 -1.27 6.06 15.29
C GLN A 51 -0.31 7.01 14.57
N ASP A 52 0.58 7.67 15.31
CA ASP A 52 1.65 8.52 14.77
C ASP A 52 2.65 7.69 13.93
N THR A 53 3.12 6.57 14.49
CA THR A 53 3.99 5.62 13.77
C THR A 53 3.30 5.00 12.55
N ARG A 54 1.99 4.77 12.63
CA ARG A 54 1.21 4.28 11.50
C ARG A 54 1.22 5.28 10.35
N ARG A 55 1.00 6.58 10.63
CA ARG A 55 1.09 7.65 9.64
C ARG A 55 2.47 7.75 9.01
N ASP A 56 3.55 7.66 9.81
CA ASP A 56 4.92 7.64 9.27
C ASP A 56 5.14 6.46 8.33
N ARG A 57 4.75 5.24 8.75
CA ARG A 57 4.86 4.03 7.90
C ARG A 57 4.04 4.15 6.61
N VAL A 58 2.84 4.73 6.68
CA VAL A 58 2.01 4.98 5.50
C VAL A 58 2.70 5.93 4.54
N ALA A 59 3.20 7.07 5.02
CA ALA A 59 3.93 8.03 4.19
C ALA A 59 5.15 7.37 3.55
N ARG A 60 5.89 6.56 4.34
CA ARG A 60 7.04 5.79 3.86
C ARG A 60 6.67 4.75 2.81
N ALA A 61 5.56 4.04 3.01
CA ALA A 61 5.03 3.08 2.04
C ALA A 61 4.67 3.76 0.72
N VAL A 62 3.96 4.90 0.78
CA VAL A 62 3.66 5.70 -0.41
C VAL A 62 4.93 6.13 -1.12
N THR A 63 5.91 6.70 -0.41
CA THR A 63 7.20 7.10 -0.99
C THR A 63 7.96 5.93 -1.65
N LEU A 64 7.87 4.72 -1.09
CA LEU A 64 8.46 3.52 -1.71
C LEU A 64 7.71 3.11 -2.98
N LEU A 65 6.38 3.15 -2.94
CA LEU A 65 5.52 2.85 -4.09
C LEU A 65 5.70 3.87 -5.22
N GLU A 66 5.89 5.15 -4.91
CA GLU A 66 6.22 6.20 -5.89
C GLU A 66 7.58 5.97 -6.55
N GLN A 67 8.53 5.37 -5.82
CA GLN A 67 9.82 4.95 -6.33
C GLN A 67 9.77 3.58 -7.04
N GLU A 68 8.58 2.99 -7.22
CA GLU A 68 8.38 1.67 -7.83
C GLU A 68 9.15 0.56 -7.07
N LYS A 69 9.46 0.81 -5.79
CA LYS A 69 10.12 -0.15 -4.91
C LYS A 69 9.07 -1.02 -4.23
N LYS A 70 9.08 -2.29 -4.59
CA LYS A 70 8.39 -3.34 -3.82
C LYS A 70 9.23 -3.72 -2.60
N THR A 71 8.58 -3.93 -1.45
CA THR A 71 9.21 -4.61 -0.32
C THR A 71 9.71 -5.97 -0.82
N ARG A 72 10.99 -6.28 -0.57
CA ARG A 72 11.69 -7.41 -1.16
C ARG A 72 11.58 -8.65 -0.27
#